data_AF-A0A0C9V159-F1
#
_entry.id   AF-A0A0C9V159-F1
#
_cell.length_a   1.000
_cell.length_b   1.000
_cell.length_c   1.000
_cell.angle_alpha   90.00
_cell.angle_beta   90.00
_cell.angle_gamma   90.00
#
_symmetry.space_group_name_H-M   'P 1'
#
loop_
_entity.id
_entity.type
_entity.pdbx_description
1 polymer ?
#
loop_
_entity_poly.entity_id
_entity_poly.type
_entity_poly.pdbx_seq_one_letter_code
_entity_poly.pdbx_strand_id
1 'polypeptide(L)'
;MSTASLEIALLKEFNNLMEEKYWDFLSMEWPYIKPKKYHRTDLRAVPNIDEVKKLLLKRLGPIPVFFFLTVIFPTKNYPGPYRPLEKGLLLLYHLVKGCSLEDMRRFITPSTFNDILSSFYKKDKGVNNALEDLISKKLHNMFSNI
;
A
#
# COMPACT_ATOMS: atom_id res chain seq x y z
N MET A 1 -15.90 -31.30 -20.56
CA MET A 1 -16.15 -29.88 -20.86
C MET A 1 -15.15 -29.46 -21.93
N SER A 2 -15.60 -28.88 -23.04
CA SER A 2 -14.68 -28.42 -24.09
C SER A 2 -13.97 -27.14 -23.64
N THR A 3 -12.76 -26.91 -24.11
CA THR A 3 -11.98 -25.70 -23.82
C THR A 3 -12.74 -24.42 -24.13
N ALA A 4 -13.55 -24.43 -25.20
CA ALA A 4 -14.42 -23.33 -25.59
C ALA A 4 -15.50 -23.00 -24.55
N SER A 5 -16.05 -23.99 -23.82
CA SER A 5 -17.05 -23.70 -22.78
C SER A 5 -16.43 -23.07 -21.54
N LEU A 6 -15.16 -23.39 -21.27
CA LEU A 6 -14.37 -22.83 -20.18
C LEU A 6 -13.96 -21.38 -20.46
N GLU A 7 -13.55 -21.08 -21.69
CA GLU A 7 -13.22 -19.70 -22.11
C GLU A 7 -14.42 -18.77 -22.02
N ILE A 8 -15.60 -19.23 -22.46
CA ILE A 8 -16.84 -18.44 -22.37
C ILE A 8 -17.25 -18.19 -20.91
N ALA A 9 -17.09 -19.20 -20.05
CA ALA A 9 -17.37 -19.05 -18.62
C ALA A 9 -16.42 -18.05 -17.96
N LEU A 10 -15.11 -18.16 -18.24
CA LEU A 10 -14.09 -17.23 -17.75
C LEU A 10 -14.32 -15.80 -18.24
N LEU A 11 -14.69 -15.62 -19.52
CA LEU A 11 -14.95 -14.30 -20.10
C LEU A 11 -16.17 -13.65 -19.46
N LYS A 12 -17.21 -14.45 -19.18
CA LYS A 12 -18.43 -13.98 -18.52
C LYS A 12 -18.17 -13.58 -17.07
N GLU A 13 -17.36 -14.36 -16.37
CA GLU A 13 -16.97 -14.08 -14.99
C GLU A 13 -16.05 -12.85 -14.91
N PHE A 14 -15.12 -12.70 -15.87
CA PHE A 14 -14.30 -11.50 -16.02
C PHE A 14 -15.14 -10.25 -16.29
N ASN A 15 -16.09 -10.31 -17.22
CA ASN A 15 -16.96 -9.17 -17.54
C ASN A 15 -17.88 -8.81 -16.37
N ASN A 16 -18.43 -9.80 -15.66
CA ASN A 16 -19.18 -9.55 -14.42
C ASN A 16 -18.33 -8.85 -13.38
N LEU A 17 -17.07 -9.25 -13.19
CA LEU A 17 -16.16 -8.59 -12.26
C LEU A 17 -15.84 -7.15 -12.68
N MET A 18 -15.80 -6.85 -13.99
CA MET A 18 -15.56 -5.50 -14.52
C MET A 18 -16.80 -4.59 -14.46
N GLU A 19 -18.00 -5.15 -14.62
CA GLU A 19 -19.28 -4.43 -14.58
C GLU A 19 -19.82 -4.25 -13.14
N GLU A 20 -19.59 -5.21 -12.26
CA GLU A 20 -19.79 -5.03 -10.84
C GLU A 20 -18.71 -4.06 -10.34
N LYS A 21 -19.15 -2.96 -9.71
CA LYS A 21 -18.41 -1.74 -9.29
C LYS A 21 -17.15 -1.94 -8.41
N TYR A 22 -16.60 -3.15 -8.33
CA TYR A 22 -15.39 -3.50 -7.60
C TYR A 22 -14.12 -2.88 -8.21
N TRP A 23 -14.13 -2.54 -9.51
CA TRP A 23 -12.98 -1.95 -10.22
C TRP A 23 -13.09 -0.44 -10.49
N ASP A 24 -14.09 0.25 -9.92
CA ASP A 24 -14.24 1.71 -10.01
C ASP A 24 -12.98 2.47 -9.52
N PHE A 25 -12.10 1.81 -8.75
CA PHE A 25 -10.82 2.37 -8.31
C PHE A 25 -9.87 2.72 -9.47
N LEU A 26 -9.94 2.03 -10.61
CA LEU A 26 -9.11 2.34 -11.80
C LEU A 26 -9.51 3.69 -12.41
N SER A 27 -10.78 4.06 -12.27
CA SER A 27 -11.37 5.31 -12.74
C SER A 27 -11.47 6.40 -11.66
N MET A 28 -11.27 6.07 -10.38
CA MET A 28 -11.33 7.05 -9.31
C MET A 28 -10.14 8.01 -9.37
N GLU A 29 -10.43 9.30 -9.37
CA GLU A 29 -9.43 10.32 -9.09
C GLU A 29 -8.83 10.08 -7.70
N TRP A 30 -7.51 10.06 -7.61
CA TRP A 30 -6.79 9.72 -6.40
C TRP A 30 -7.19 10.67 -5.24
N PRO A 31 -7.53 10.14 -4.05
CA PRO A 31 -7.88 10.97 -2.90
C PRO A 31 -6.64 11.76 -2.44
N TYR A 32 -6.59 13.03 -2.83
CA TYR A 32 -5.54 13.96 -2.40
C TYR A 32 -5.94 14.63 -1.08
N ILE A 33 -5.39 14.14 0.02
CA ILE A 33 -5.56 14.78 1.33
C ILE A 33 -4.68 16.03 1.36
N LYS A 34 -5.30 17.21 1.26
CA LYS A 34 -4.61 18.51 1.42
C LYS A 34 -4.07 18.63 2.86
N PRO A 35 -2.75 18.75 3.06
CA PRO A 35 -2.19 18.92 4.40
C PRO A 35 -2.54 20.29 4.98
N LYS A 36 -3.01 20.33 6.23
CA LYS A 36 -3.53 21.54 6.90
C LYS A 36 -2.47 22.55 7.36
N LYS A 37 -1.19 22.17 7.46
CA LYS A 37 -0.06 23.04 7.85
C LYS A 37 1.26 22.27 7.74
N TYR A 38 2.24 22.78 7.00
CA TYR A 38 3.63 22.34 7.12
C TYR A 38 4.52 23.53 7.46
N HIS A 39 5.38 23.35 8.47
CA HIS A 39 6.49 24.27 8.79
C HIS A 39 7.73 24.05 7.89
N ARG A 40 7.70 23.09 6.97
CA ARG A 40 8.77 22.82 6.00
C ARG A 40 8.19 22.62 4.60
N THR A 41 8.67 23.42 3.67
CA THR A 41 8.11 23.63 2.33
C THR A 41 8.51 22.54 1.32
N ASP A 42 9.63 21.83 1.55
CA ASP A 42 10.20 20.93 0.53
C ASP A 42 10.18 19.46 0.92
N LEU A 43 9.46 18.65 0.13
CA LEU A 43 9.52 17.19 0.19
C LEU A 43 10.81 16.69 -0.46
N ARG A 44 11.54 15.85 0.27
CA ARG A 44 12.76 15.19 -0.18
C ARG A 44 12.44 13.88 -0.88
N ALA A 45 13.19 13.57 -1.93
CA ALA A 45 13.22 12.25 -2.54
C ALA A 45 14.15 11.32 -1.75
N VAL A 46 13.81 10.04 -1.72
CA VAL A 46 14.64 8.97 -1.16
C VAL A 46 15.74 8.59 -2.16
N PRO A 47 17.03 8.63 -1.79
CA PRO A 47 18.11 8.16 -2.65
C PRO A 47 17.95 6.66 -2.97
N ASN A 48 18.35 6.23 -4.17
CA ASN A 48 18.36 4.82 -4.61
C ASN A 48 17.01 4.10 -4.49
N ILE A 49 15.89 4.84 -4.56
CA ILE A 49 14.55 4.26 -4.47
C ILE A 49 14.24 3.25 -5.60
N ASP A 50 14.93 3.35 -6.73
CA ASP A 50 14.70 2.44 -7.86
C ASP A 50 15.15 1.02 -7.57
N GLU A 51 16.15 0.82 -6.70
CA GLU A 51 16.54 -0.51 -6.22
C GLU A 51 15.39 -1.15 -5.41
N VAL A 52 14.75 -0.34 -4.56
CA VAL A 52 13.60 -0.76 -3.76
C VAL A 52 12.44 -1.15 -4.67
N LYS A 53 12.09 -0.31 -5.64
CA LYS A 53 11.03 -0.59 -6.62
C LYS A 53 11.31 -1.89 -7.38
N LYS A 54 12.52 -2.04 -7.92
CA LYS A 54 12.91 -3.26 -8.67
C LYS A 54 12.79 -4.51 -7.82
N LEU A 55 13.25 -4.48 -6.56
CA LEU A 55 13.15 -5.63 -5.67
C LEU A 55 11.70 -5.97 -5.34
N LEU A 56 10.88 -4.97 -5.01
CA LEU A 56 9.48 -5.16 -4.66
C LEU A 56 8.68 -5.71 -5.84
N LEU A 57 8.83 -5.11 -7.02
CA LEU A 57 8.16 -5.59 -8.24
C LEU A 57 8.63 -7.00 -8.62
N LYS A 58 9.91 -7.32 -8.44
CA LYS A 58 10.43 -8.67 -8.71
C LYS A 58 9.88 -9.72 -7.74
N ARG A 59 9.73 -9.38 -6.45
CA ARG A 59 9.29 -10.35 -5.42
C ARG A 59 7.79 -10.49 -5.30
N LEU A 60 7.05 -9.39 -5.40
CA LEU A 60 5.61 -9.35 -5.17
C LEU A 60 4.80 -9.16 -6.45
N GLY A 61 5.40 -8.62 -7.51
CA GLY A 61 4.65 -8.15 -8.68
C GLY A 61 3.99 -6.78 -8.46
N PRO A 62 3.40 -6.19 -9.51
CA PRO A 62 2.84 -4.84 -9.45
C PRO A 62 1.54 -4.75 -8.64
N ILE A 63 0.70 -5.80 -8.67
CA ILE A 63 -0.63 -5.76 -8.03
C ILE A 63 -0.52 -5.68 -6.50
N PRO A 64 0.25 -6.53 -5.79
CA PRO A 64 0.34 -6.43 -4.33
C PRO A 64 1.04 -5.15 -3.87
N VAL A 65 2.02 -4.66 -4.63
CA VAL A 65 2.68 -3.38 -4.35
C VAL A 65 1.69 -2.23 -4.47
N PHE A 66 0.89 -2.21 -5.55
CA PHE A 66 -0.15 -1.21 -5.73
C PHE A 66 -1.17 -1.27 -4.58
N PHE A 67 -1.72 -2.45 -4.28
CA PHE A 67 -2.69 -2.63 -3.21
C PHE A 67 -2.17 -2.15 -1.85
N PHE A 68 -0.92 -2.48 -1.51
CA PHE A 68 -0.30 -1.98 -0.29
C PHE A 68 -0.26 -0.44 -0.26
N LEU A 69 0.17 0.19 -1.36
CA LEU A 69 0.31 1.65 -1.43
C LEU A 69 -1.01 2.41 -1.46
N THR A 70 -2.09 1.80 -1.94
CA THR A 70 -3.38 2.47 -2.13
C THR A 70 -4.42 2.12 -1.08
N VAL A 71 -4.35 0.93 -0.50
CA VAL A 71 -5.37 0.43 0.43
C VAL A 71 -4.82 0.38 1.86
N ILE A 72 -3.61 -0.16 2.04
CA ILE A 72 -3.06 -0.40 3.38
C ILE A 72 -2.34 0.85 3.92
N PHE A 73 -1.37 1.34 3.16
CA PHE A 73 -0.50 2.42 3.57
C PHE A 73 -1.25 3.73 3.89
N PRO A 74 -2.16 4.26 3.05
CA PRO A 74 -2.71 5.60 3.22
C PRO A 74 -3.72 5.73 4.36
N THR A 75 -3.94 4.67 5.15
CA THR A 75 -4.77 4.68 6.36
C THR A 75 -4.29 5.64 7.43
N LYS A 76 -3.04 6.11 7.37
CA LYS A 76 -2.42 6.98 8.37
C LYS A 76 -1.56 8.07 7.73
N ASN A 77 -1.32 9.13 8.50
CA ASN A 77 -0.36 10.16 8.14
C ASN A 77 1.02 9.83 8.72
N TYR A 78 2.03 9.65 7.86
CA TYR A 78 3.37 9.24 8.28
C TYR A 78 4.31 10.44 8.38
N PRO A 79 5.08 10.55 9.49
CA PRO A 79 6.00 11.66 9.72
C PRO A 79 7.17 11.66 8.73
N GLY A 80 7.92 12.77 8.74
CA GLY A 80 9.17 12.92 8.00
C GLY A 80 9.05 13.67 6.67
N PRO A 81 10.16 14.23 6.16
CA PRO A 81 10.17 15.14 5.02
C PRO A 81 10.19 14.41 3.67
N TYR A 82 9.85 13.11 3.60
CA TYR A 82 9.90 12.32 2.37
C TYR A 82 8.55 12.22 1.68
N ARG A 83 8.56 11.96 0.37
CA ARG A 83 7.33 11.74 -0.41
C ARG A 83 6.52 10.55 0.17
N PRO A 84 5.19 10.66 0.31
CA PRO A 84 4.37 9.60 0.90
C PRO A 84 4.54 8.24 0.22
N LEU A 85 4.54 8.20 -1.12
CA LEU A 85 4.73 6.96 -1.89
C LEU A 85 6.06 6.28 -1.57
N GLU A 86 7.14 7.04 -1.45
CA GLU A 86 8.48 6.51 -1.16
C GLU A 86 8.58 5.97 0.27
N LYS A 87 7.90 6.61 1.23
CA LYS A 87 7.78 6.07 2.60
C LYS A 87 7.06 4.73 2.60
N GLY A 88 5.97 4.61 1.83
CA GLY A 88 5.22 3.35 1.69
C GLY A 88 6.06 2.24 1.06
N LEU A 89 6.83 2.57 0.01
CA LEU A 89 7.76 1.63 -0.62
C LEU A 89 8.85 1.18 0.34
N LEU A 90 9.45 2.09 1.12
CA LEU A 90 10.48 1.73 2.11
C LEU A 90 9.92 0.85 3.23
N LEU A 91 8.71 1.13 3.69
CA LEU A 91 8.03 0.31 4.68
C LEU A 91 7.77 -1.10 4.12
N LEU A 92 7.20 -1.21 2.92
CA LEU A 92 6.94 -2.50 2.27
C LEU A 92 8.25 -3.27 2.03
N TYR A 93 9.31 -2.58 1.63
CA TYR A 93 10.63 -3.17 1.46
C TYR A 93 11.18 -3.77 2.75
N HIS A 94 11.06 -3.04 3.87
CA HIS A 94 11.44 -3.55 5.18
C HIS A 94 10.66 -4.81 5.54
N LEU A 95 9.33 -4.84 5.30
CA LEU A 95 8.48 -5.99 5.57
C LEU A 95 8.84 -7.21 4.70
N VAL A 96 9.15 -7.01 3.42
CA VAL A 96 9.45 -8.09 2.46
C VAL A 96 10.87 -8.62 2.61
N LYS A 97 11.84 -7.74 2.90
CA LYS A 97 13.25 -8.10 3.01
C LYS A 97 13.66 -8.51 4.42
N GLY A 98 12.93 -8.08 5.45
CA GLY A 98 13.26 -8.32 6.85
C GLY A 98 14.55 -7.62 7.30
N CYS A 99 14.83 -6.44 6.76
CA CYS A 99 16.09 -5.73 7.01
C CYS A 99 16.05 -4.91 8.31
N SER A 100 17.18 -4.73 8.98
CA SER A 100 17.27 -3.94 10.21
C SER A 100 17.08 -2.44 9.96
N LEU A 101 16.90 -1.65 11.04
CA LEU A 101 16.90 -0.19 10.94
C LEU A 101 18.21 0.35 10.35
N GLU A 102 19.34 -0.33 10.58
CA GLU A 102 20.62 0.11 10.05
C GLU A 102 20.83 -0.19 8.58
N ASP A 103 20.23 -1.26 8.07
CA ASP A 103 20.18 -1.51 6.63
C ASP A 103 19.40 -0.41 5.89
N MET A 104 18.41 0.18 6.55
CA MET A 104 17.60 1.27 6.01
C MET A 104 18.33 2.62 5.98
N ARG A 105 19.45 2.77 6.70
CA ARG A 105 20.28 3.99 6.73
C ARG A 105 20.70 4.44 5.32
N ARG A 106 20.84 3.49 4.39
CA ARG A 106 21.19 3.75 2.99
C ARG A 106 20.14 4.57 2.23
N PHE A 107 18.89 4.53 2.68
CA PHE A 107 17.76 5.20 2.04
C PHE A 107 17.24 6.37 2.88
N ILE A 108 17.20 6.20 4.21
CA ILE A 108 16.57 7.14 5.12
C ILE A 108 17.23 7.06 6.50
N THR A 109 17.25 8.18 7.23
CA THR A 109 17.76 8.20 8.61
C THR A 109 17.01 7.18 9.48
N PRO A 110 17.71 6.31 10.26
CA PRO A 110 17.09 5.27 11.07
C PRO A 110 16.02 5.80 12.03
N SER A 111 16.22 6.97 12.64
CA SER A 111 15.23 7.59 13.53
C SER A 111 13.93 7.92 12.79
N THR A 112 14.02 8.57 11.63
CA THR A 112 12.84 8.90 10.81
C THR A 112 12.14 7.64 10.31
N PHE A 113 12.89 6.61 9.92
CA PHE A 113 12.29 5.35 9.52
C PHE A 113 11.60 4.65 10.69
N ASN A 114 12.22 4.64 11.87
CA ASN A 114 11.64 4.10 13.08
C ASN A 114 10.34 4.82 13.46
N ASP A 115 10.25 6.13 13.26
CA ASP A 115 9.01 6.89 13.47
C ASP A 115 7.91 6.44 12.49
N ILE A 116 8.25 6.27 11.21
CA ILE A 116 7.32 5.76 10.18
C ILE A 116 6.84 4.34 10.53
N LEU A 117 7.77 3.45 10.85
CA LEU A 117 7.51 2.06 11.23
C LEU A 117 6.64 1.98 12.49
N SER A 118 6.98 2.78 13.50
CA SER A 118 6.19 2.90 14.73
C SER A 118 4.79 3.43 14.44
N SER A 119 4.64 4.46 13.60
CA SER A 119 3.34 4.98 13.19
C SER A 119 2.49 3.95 12.46
N PHE A 120 3.10 3.09 11.64
CA PHE A 120 2.41 2.00 10.95
C PHE A 120 1.74 1.05 11.93
N TYR A 121 2.46 0.61 12.97
CA TYR A 121 1.95 -0.33 13.98
C TYR A 121 1.23 0.30 15.17
N LYS A 122 1.46 1.59 15.46
CA LYS A 122 0.83 2.28 16.60
C LYS A 122 -0.68 2.28 16.44
N LYS A 123 -1.38 1.93 17.52
CA LYS A 123 -2.83 2.08 17.63
C LYS A 123 -3.11 3.57 17.87
N ASP A 124 -3.94 4.19 17.03
CA ASP A 124 -4.36 5.57 17.26
C ASP A 124 -5.32 5.59 18.45
N LYS A 125 -5.12 6.50 19.40
CA LYS A 125 -6.02 6.63 20.56
C LYS A 125 -7.40 7.07 20.05
N GLY A 126 -8.39 6.20 20.17
CA GLY A 126 -9.79 6.46 19.79
C GLY A 126 -10.19 6.01 18.38
N VAL A 127 -9.25 5.45 17.59
CA VAL A 127 -9.55 4.76 16.34
C VAL A 127 -9.09 3.32 16.53
N ASN A 128 -10.05 2.40 16.76
CA ASN A 128 -9.78 0.97 16.82
C ASN A 128 -8.91 0.57 15.62
N ASN A 129 -7.95 -0.33 15.88
CA ASN A 129 -6.85 -0.77 15.01
C ASN A 129 -7.10 -0.59 13.51
N ALA A 130 -6.91 0.61 12.95
CA ALA A 130 -7.36 0.93 11.59
C ALA A 130 -6.84 -0.05 10.53
N LEU A 131 -5.63 -0.57 10.75
CA LEU A 131 -5.04 -1.63 9.93
C LEU A 131 -5.77 -2.97 10.09
N GLU A 132 -5.96 -3.45 11.32
CA GLU A 132 -6.61 -4.73 11.60
C GLU A 132 -8.10 -4.68 11.23
N ASP A 133 -8.79 -3.58 11.50
CA ASP A 133 -10.18 -3.36 11.12
C ASP A 133 -10.33 -3.30 9.60
N LEU A 134 -9.40 -2.64 8.89
CA LEU A 134 -9.38 -2.64 7.43
C LEU A 134 -9.15 -4.05 6.88
N ILE A 135 -8.15 -4.76 7.39
CA ILE A 135 -7.85 -6.14 6.97
C ILE A 135 -9.05 -7.03 7.25
N SER A 136 -9.61 -6.96 8.46
CA SER A 136 -10.75 -7.77 8.89
C SER A 136 -11.98 -7.47 8.05
N LYS A 137 -12.28 -6.19 7.78
CA LYS A 137 -13.39 -5.79 6.91
C LYS A 137 -13.19 -6.25 5.47
N LYS A 138 -11.98 -6.10 4.92
CA LYS A 138 -11.68 -6.52 3.54
C LYS A 138 -11.74 -8.02 3.40
N LEU A 139 -11.15 -8.78 4.32
CA LEU A 139 -11.24 -10.25 4.35
C LEU A 139 -12.68 -10.70 4.55
N HIS A 140 -13.41 -10.11 5.50
CA HIS A 140 -14.81 -10.42 5.72
C HIS A 140 -15.61 -10.23 4.43
N ASN A 141 -15.51 -9.08 3.77
CA ASN A 141 -16.20 -8.81 2.50
C ASN A 141 -15.81 -9.77 1.37
N MET A 142 -14.58 -10.30 1.37
CA MET A 142 -14.15 -11.27 0.37
C MET A 142 -14.76 -12.67 0.60
N PHE A 143 -15.11 -13.02 1.84
CA PHE A 143 -15.61 -14.35 2.20
C PHE A 143 -17.09 -14.37 2.64
N SER A 144 -17.76 -13.22 2.70
CA SER A 144 -19.17 -13.13 3.13
C SER A 144 -20.19 -13.24 1.98
N ASN A 145 -19.72 -13.38 0.74
CA ASN A 145 -20.54 -13.75 -0.43
C ASN A 145 -20.38 -15.25 -0.82
N ILE A 146 -19.80 -16.07 0.06
CA ILE A 146 -19.73 -17.53 -0.06
C ILE A 146 -20.80 -18.17 0.82
#